data_AF-A0A6I2NNM2-F1
#
_entry.id   AF-A0A6I2NNM2-F1
#
_cell.length_a   1.000
_cell.length_b   1.000
_cell.length_c   1.000
_cell.angle_alpha   90.00
_cell.angle_beta   90.00
_cell.angle_gamma   90.00
#
_symmetry.space_group_name_H-M   'P 1'
#
loop_
_entity.id
_entity.type
_entity.pdbx_description
1 polymer ?
#
loop_
_entity_poly.entity_id
_entity_poly.type
_entity_poly.pdbx_seq_one_letter_code
_entity_poly.pdbx_strand_id
1 'polypeptide(L)'
;MKSDSELMNELAHKTNYLHEMTSSESSAMKQALLDIYRDVAKLCEKEGLTLMLSGGSCLGAIRHKGFIPWDDDLDVMMRRDDYEKLIRLCKEGRLGNKYEFDYPNRDTDAKTVFLKIYRKNSFNIELFNENSPFPKGLYIDVFALDSVPKYKIAQAIKGFIANVIQFVSIMVLYAQYPSESLSEFVSLDSSLKRRFQIKKMLGSIFGIIPHAKWVYWFDRFVASSKRGNPLGIPTGRKYYNGEIFDASVYFPPKEALFEGEIVYIPADYDRYLTNLYHDYMQLPPVEKRERHFIVKFQLPND
;
A
#
# COMPACT_ATOMS: atom_id res chain seq x y z
N MET A 1 -3.76 -14.56 20.39
CA MET A 1 -4.38 -13.23 20.64
C MET A 1 -4.69 -12.64 19.27
N LYS A 2 -5.91 -12.15 19.03
CA LYS A 2 -6.27 -11.55 17.74
C LYS A 2 -5.45 -10.26 17.49
N SER A 3 -5.02 -10.07 16.26
CA SER A 3 -4.39 -8.85 15.75
C SER A 3 -5.38 -7.68 15.72
N ASP A 4 -4.88 -6.46 15.51
CA ASP A 4 -5.75 -5.28 15.38
C ASP A 4 -6.66 -5.39 14.16
N SER A 5 -6.13 -5.87 13.03
CA SER A 5 -6.91 -6.05 11.80
C SER A 5 -8.03 -7.07 11.98
N GLU A 6 -7.75 -8.23 12.61
CA GLU A 6 -8.79 -9.23 12.91
C GLU A 6 -9.89 -8.67 13.82
N LEU A 7 -9.51 -7.91 14.87
CA LEU A 7 -10.49 -7.28 15.77
C LEU A 7 -11.30 -6.18 15.06
N MET A 8 -10.65 -5.36 14.22
CA MET A 8 -11.33 -4.31 13.47
C MET A 8 -12.29 -4.89 12.41
N ASN A 9 -11.90 -5.97 11.72
CA ASN A 9 -12.79 -6.68 10.80
C ASN A 9 -14.01 -7.26 11.51
N GLU A 10 -13.82 -7.91 12.67
CA GLU A 10 -14.94 -8.41 13.47
C GLU A 10 -15.86 -7.30 13.97
N LEU A 11 -15.30 -6.14 14.31
CA LEU A 11 -16.07 -4.98 14.74
C LEU A 11 -16.83 -4.33 13.59
N ALA A 12 -16.20 -4.23 12.41
CA ALA A 12 -16.83 -3.75 11.19
C ALA A 12 -18.06 -4.59 10.84
N HIS A 13 -18.00 -5.92 10.95
CA HIS A 13 -19.16 -6.78 10.69
C HIS A 13 -20.28 -6.69 11.74
N LYS A 14 -19.98 -6.18 12.94
CA LYS A 14 -20.95 -6.03 14.04
C LYS A 14 -21.61 -4.65 14.08
N THR A 15 -21.10 -3.70 13.30
CA THR A 15 -21.47 -2.28 13.40
C THR A 15 -21.66 -1.69 12.01
N ASN A 16 -22.67 -0.85 11.82
CA ASN A 16 -22.88 -0.15 10.54
C ASN A 16 -22.10 1.19 10.51
N TYR A 17 -20.93 1.23 11.16
CA TYR A 17 -20.15 2.47 11.29
C TYR A 17 -19.40 2.84 10.00
N LEU A 18 -19.01 1.83 9.23
CA LEU A 18 -18.25 1.99 7.99
C LEU A 18 -19.18 1.98 6.78
N HIS A 19 -18.75 2.66 5.71
CA HIS A 19 -19.45 2.63 4.43
C HIS A 19 -19.29 1.26 3.78
N GLU A 20 -20.39 0.51 3.67
CA GLU A 20 -20.43 -0.71 2.88
C GLU A 20 -20.75 -0.38 1.42
N MET A 21 -19.77 -0.55 0.54
CA MET A 21 -19.96 -0.33 -0.89
C MET A 21 -21.01 -1.27 -1.47
N THR A 22 -21.96 -0.69 -2.20
CA THR A 22 -22.85 -1.42 -3.10
C THR A 22 -22.05 -2.08 -4.24
N SER A 23 -22.63 -3.07 -4.90
CA SER A 23 -22.00 -3.71 -6.08
C SER A 23 -21.72 -2.72 -7.20
N SER A 24 -22.60 -1.71 -7.38
CA SER A 24 -22.42 -0.66 -8.38
C SER A 24 -21.25 0.26 -8.02
N GLU A 25 -21.14 0.69 -6.76
CA GLU A 25 -20.00 1.51 -6.31
C GLU A 25 -18.68 0.75 -6.43
N SER A 26 -18.65 -0.52 -6.00
CA SER A 26 -17.46 -1.36 -6.12
C SER A 26 -17.01 -1.51 -7.57
N SER A 27 -17.96 -1.75 -8.49
CA SER A 27 -17.66 -1.86 -9.92
C SER A 27 -17.14 -0.54 -10.48
N ALA A 28 -17.77 0.59 -10.15
CA ALA A 28 -17.36 1.90 -10.65
C ALA A 28 -16.00 2.33 -10.09
N MET A 29 -15.72 2.02 -8.81
CA MET A 29 -14.42 2.23 -8.20
C MET A 29 -13.33 1.45 -8.93
N LYS A 30 -13.54 0.16 -9.18
CA LYS A 30 -12.57 -0.69 -9.90
C LYS A 30 -12.26 -0.15 -11.29
N GLN A 31 -13.27 0.37 -12.00
CA GLN A 31 -13.03 1.05 -13.28
C GLN A 31 -12.18 2.32 -13.11
N ALA A 32 -12.45 3.14 -12.10
CA ALA A 32 -11.64 4.32 -11.82
C ALA A 32 -10.18 3.95 -11.44
N LEU A 33 -9.97 2.89 -10.65
CA LEU A 33 -8.64 2.37 -10.33
C LEU A 33 -7.91 1.86 -11.57
N LEU A 34 -8.61 1.14 -12.45
CA LEU A 34 -8.06 0.68 -13.72
C LEU A 34 -7.67 1.86 -14.64
N ASP A 35 -8.44 2.95 -14.64
CA ASP A 35 -8.10 4.15 -15.40
C ASP A 35 -6.84 4.85 -14.85
N ILE A 36 -6.64 4.90 -13.52
CA ILE A 36 -5.38 5.37 -12.93
C ILE A 36 -4.24 4.46 -13.40
N TYR A 37 -4.40 3.14 -13.32
CA TYR A 37 -3.41 2.18 -13.75
C TYR A 37 -3.04 2.36 -15.23
N ARG A 38 -4.01 2.49 -16.13
CA ARG A 38 -3.79 2.72 -17.57
C ARG A 38 -2.94 3.95 -17.84
N ASP A 39 -3.27 5.07 -17.21
CA ASP A 39 -2.53 6.33 -17.40
C ASP A 39 -1.09 6.20 -16.88
N VAL A 40 -0.88 5.52 -15.74
CA VAL A 40 0.46 5.25 -15.19
C VAL A 40 1.25 4.26 -16.05
N ALA A 41 0.64 3.14 -16.45
CA ALA A 41 1.25 2.11 -17.29
C ALA A 41 1.70 2.69 -18.64
N LYS A 42 0.86 3.52 -19.27
CA LYS A 42 1.20 4.21 -20.52
C LYS A 42 2.39 5.17 -20.36
N LEU A 43 2.46 5.90 -19.24
CA LEU A 43 3.62 6.74 -18.94
C LEU A 43 4.87 5.88 -18.72
N CYS A 44 4.76 4.78 -17.98
CA CYS A 44 5.85 3.84 -17.74
C CYS A 44 6.38 3.25 -19.05
N GLU A 45 5.52 2.76 -19.94
CA GLU A 45 5.89 2.21 -21.24
C GLU A 45 6.65 3.24 -22.08
N LYS A 46 6.12 4.46 -22.19
CA LYS A 46 6.76 5.56 -22.94
C LYS A 46 8.17 5.89 -22.41
N GLU A 47 8.37 5.74 -21.11
CA GLU A 47 9.62 6.09 -20.42
C GLU A 47 10.54 4.90 -20.18
N GLY A 48 10.17 3.70 -20.68
CA GLY A 48 10.93 2.47 -20.55
C GLY A 48 11.00 1.91 -19.12
N LEU A 49 10.00 2.20 -18.29
CA LEU A 49 9.90 1.72 -16.90
C LEU A 49 9.15 0.39 -16.85
N THR A 50 9.58 -0.52 -15.98
CA THR A 50 8.91 -1.82 -15.79
C THR A 50 7.93 -1.74 -14.63
N LEU A 51 6.64 -1.60 -14.94
CA LEU A 51 5.54 -1.62 -13.96
C LEU A 51 4.93 -3.02 -13.89
N MET A 52 4.91 -3.65 -12.71
CA MET A 52 4.30 -4.97 -12.48
C MET A 52 3.17 -4.87 -11.46
N LEU A 53 2.11 -5.68 -11.58
CA LEU A 53 1.17 -5.84 -10.47
C LEU A 53 1.86 -6.55 -9.29
N SER A 54 1.50 -6.15 -8.07
CA SER A 54 1.96 -6.77 -6.82
C SER A 54 0.80 -7.30 -5.99
N GLY A 55 1.11 -8.02 -4.91
CA GLY A 55 0.13 -8.34 -3.85
C GLY A 55 -1.20 -8.89 -4.36
N GLY A 56 -2.29 -8.26 -3.93
CA GLY A 56 -3.67 -8.65 -4.25
C GLY A 56 -3.99 -8.52 -5.73
N SER A 57 -3.45 -7.49 -6.39
CA SER A 57 -3.62 -7.28 -7.84
C SER A 57 -2.95 -8.36 -8.67
N CYS A 58 -1.73 -8.79 -8.31
CA CYS A 58 -1.08 -9.94 -8.96
C CYS A 58 -1.90 -11.23 -8.75
N LEU A 59 -2.44 -11.44 -7.55
CA LEU A 59 -3.31 -12.58 -7.27
C LEU A 59 -4.60 -12.51 -8.11
N GLY A 60 -5.21 -11.33 -8.25
CA GLY A 60 -6.36 -11.07 -9.09
C GLY A 60 -6.11 -11.46 -10.55
N ALA A 61 -5.00 -11.00 -11.13
CA ALA A 61 -4.62 -11.34 -12.51
C ALA A 61 -4.51 -12.86 -12.73
N ILE A 62 -3.94 -13.58 -11.77
CA ILE A 62 -3.76 -15.04 -11.90
C ILE A 62 -5.09 -15.78 -11.71
N ARG A 63 -5.80 -15.50 -10.62
CA ARG A 63 -6.95 -16.29 -10.15
C ARG A 63 -8.27 -15.87 -10.80
N HIS A 64 -8.47 -14.58 -11.03
CA HIS A 64 -9.75 -14.00 -11.49
C HIS A 64 -9.66 -13.36 -12.88
N LYS A 65 -8.46 -13.22 -13.45
CA LYS A 65 -8.21 -12.46 -14.69
C LYS A 65 -8.63 -10.99 -14.60
N GLY A 66 -8.58 -10.44 -13.39
CA GLY A 66 -9.09 -9.12 -13.05
C GLY A 66 -9.05 -8.89 -11.54
N PHE A 67 -9.81 -7.92 -11.05
CA PHE A 67 -9.87 -7.64 -9.61
C PHE A 67 -10.37 -8.86 -8.81
N ILE A 68 -9.89 -9.00 -7.59
CA ILE A 68 -10.54 -9.88 -6.63
C ILE A 68 -11.94 -9.28 -6.33
N PRO A 69 -13.03 -10.07 -6.29
CA PRO A 69 -14.38 -9.51 -6.21
C PRO A 69 -14.63 -8.57 -5.01
N TRP A 70 -13.92 -8.77 -3.90
CA TRP A 70 -14.03 -7.95 -2.70
C TRP A 70 -12.88 -6.96 -2.51
N ASP A 71 -11.87 -6.93 -3.39
CA ASP A 71 -10.79 -5.92 -3.34
C ASP A 71 -11.33 -4.53 -3.66
N ASP A 72 -10.66 -3.54 -3.08
CA ASP A 72 -10.91 -2.11 -3.25
C ASP A 72 -9.65 -1.28 -3.52
N ASP A 73 -8.53 -1.94 -3.82
CA ASP A 73 -7.25 -1.31 -4.16
C ASP A 73 -6.65 -1.87 -5.47
N LEU A 74 -5.58 -1.22 -5.91
CA LEU A 74 -4.73 -1.71 -6.99
C LEU A 74 -3.27 -1.45 -6.61
N ASP A 75 -2.52 -2.54 -6.52
CA ASP A 75 -1.12 -2.56 -6.10
C ASP A 75 -0.21 -2.82 -7.28
N VAL A 76 0.78 -1.96 -7.47
CA VAL A 76 1.86 -2.14 -8.42
C VAL A 76 3.21 -2.05 -7.73
N MET A 77 4.22 -2.64 -8.37
CA MET A 77 5.60 -2.53 -7.94
C MET A 77 6.53 -2.33 -9.12
N MET A 78 7.70 -1.78 -8.82
CA MET A 78 8.77 -1.56 -9.79
C MET A 78 10.12 -1.52 -9.09
N ARG A 79 11.23 -1.67 -9.85
CA ARG A 79 12.56 -1.52 -9.27
C ARG A 79 12.74 -0.11 -8.70
N ARG A 80 13.58 0.03 -7.66
CA ARG A 80 13.86 1.32 -7.02
C ARG A 80 14.30 2.41 -8.02
N ASP A 81 15.11 2.09 -9.03
CA ASP A 81 15.52 3.07 -10.05
C ASP A 81 14.34 3.59 -10.88
N ASP A 82 13.43 2.70 -11.29
CA ASP A 82 12.18 3.06 -11.98
C ASP A 82 11.22 3.84 -11.08
N TYR A 83 11.09 3.42 -9.81
CA TYR A 83 10.29 4.09 -8.77
C TYR A 83 10.71 5.55 -8.58
N GLU A 84 12.01 5.80 -8.41
CA GLU A 84 12.54 7.15 -8.28
C GLU A 84 12.37 7.96 -9.57
N LYS A 85 12.42 7.31 -10.75
CA LYS A 85 12.13 7.99 -12.03
C LYS A 85 10.65 8.33 -12.16
N LEU A 86 9.74 7.44 -11.76
CA LEU A 86 8.29 7.71 -11.77
C LEU A 86 7.94 8.89 -10.86
N ILE A 87 8.49 8.97 -9.64
CA ILE A 87 8.30 10.11 -8.74
C ILE A 87 8.72 11.43 -9.43
N ARG A 88 9.88 11.45 -10.10
CA ARG A 88 10.33 12.65 -10.83
C ARG A 88 9.35 13.03 -11.94
N LEU A 89 8.88 12.07 -12.73
CA LEU A 89 7.89 12.30 -13.78
C LEU A 89 6.56 12.84 -13.23
N CYS A 90 6.11 12.35 -12.07
CA CYS A 90 4.94 12.90 -11.37
C CYS A 90 5.14 14.36 -10.98
N LYS A 91 6.30 14.71 -10.41
CA LYS A 91 6.67 16.10 -10.05
C LYS A 91 6.75 17.03 -11.25
N GLU A 92 7.16 16.51 -12.41
CA GLU A 92 7.18 17.22 -13.68
C GLU A 92 5.79 17.36 -14.33
N GLY A 93 4.73 16.84 -13.69
CA GLY A 93 3.35 16.93 -14.19
C GLY A 93 3.06 16.01 -15.37
N ARG A 94 3.87 14.96 -15.59
CA ARG A 94 3.79 14.09 -16.78
C ARG A 94 2.56 13.17 -16.81
N LEU A 95 1.87 13.00 -15.68
CA LEU A 95 0.55 12.35 -15.60
C LEU A 95 -0.62 13.32 -15.85
N GLY A 96 -0.34 14.60 -16.07
CA GLY A 96 -1.36 15.64 -16.26
C GLY A 96 -2.06 16.05 -14.96
N ASN A 97 -3.10 16.87 -15.10
CA ASN A 97 -3.72 17.56 -13.96
C ASN A 97 -4.74 16.72 -13.17
N LYS A 98 -5.12 15.55 -13.69
CA LYS A 98 -6.13 14.66 -13.10
C LYS A 98 -5.67 14.02 -11.78
N TYR A 99 -4.37 14.04 -11.50
CA TYR A 99 -3.76 13.30 -10.41
C TYR A 99 -3.06 14.21 -9.42
N GLU A 100 -3.03 13.76 -8.16
CA GLU A 100 -2.11 14.20 -7.11
C GLU A 100 -1.36 12.96 -6.60
N PHE A 101 -0.27 13.14 -5.86
CA PHE A 101 0.53 12.02 -5.39
C PHE A 101 1.15 12.33 -4.04
N ASP A 102 1.37 11.29 -3.25
CA ASP A 102 2.00 11.35 -1.93
C ASP A 102 3.12 10.32 -1.85
N TYR A 103 4.26 10.70 -1.26
CA TYR A 103 5.44 9.83 -1.16
C TYR A 103 6.42 10.33 -0.09
N PRO A 104 7.22 9.45 0.53
CA PRO A 104 8.25 9.84 1.50
C PRO A 104 9.25 10.85 0.92
N ASN A 105 9.27 12.07 1.47
CA ASN A 105 10.21 13.10 1.03
C ASN A 105 10.58 14.08 2.17
N ARG A 106 11.50 15.01 1.91
CA ARG A 106 12.00 15.95 2.92
C ARG A 106 11.14 17.20 3.09
N ASP A 107 10.40 17.55 2.05
CA ASP A 107 9.78 18.87 1.90
C ASP A 107 8.34 18.86 2.40
N THR A 108 7.63 17.75 2.20
CA THR A 108 6.25 17.54 2.67
C THR A 108 6.16 16.24 3.47
N ASP A 109 5.18 16.20 4.37
CA ASP A 109 4.81 14.95 5.03
C ASP A 109 4.05 14.02 4.07
N ALA A 110 4.04 12.73 4.38
CA ALA A 110 3.35 11.70 3.61
C ALA A 110 2.63 10.73 4.55
N LYS A 111 1.42 10.30 4.18
CA LYS A 111 0.62 9.36 4.99
C LYS A 111 1.34 8.02 5.14
N THR A 112 1.97 7.57 4.06
CA THR A 112 2.52 6.21 3.93
C THR A 112 3.98 6.22 3.55
N VAL A 113 4.65 5.10 3.78
CA VAL A 113 6.10 4.92 3.54
C VAL A 113 6.45 4.53 2.09
N PHE A 114 5.54 4.78 1.14
CA PHE A 114 5.68 4.46 -0.28
C PHE A 114 4.82 5.44 -1.11
N LEU A 115 4.96 5.40 -2.44
CA LEU A 115 4.26 6.28 -3.37
C LEU A 115 2.80 5.83 -3.52
N LYS A 116 1.88 6.78 -3.39
CA LYS A 116 0.48 6.64 -3.76
C LYS A 116 0.14 7.69 -4.82
N ILE A 117 -0.59 7.28 -5.87
CA ILE A 117 -1.07 8.16 -6.93
C ILE A 117 -2.58 8.24 -6.84
N TYR A 118 -3.11 9.42 -6.61
CA TYR A 118 -4.52 9.68 -6.32
C TYR A 118 -5.22 10.37 -7.48
N ARG A 119 -6.43 9.93 -7.80
CA ARG A 119 -7.36 10.63 -8.69
C ARG A 119 -8.01 11.80 -7.94
N LYS A 120 -7.81 13.02 -8.44
CA LYS A 120 -8.51 14.22 -7.94
C LYS A 120 -10.02 14.11 -8.15
N ASN A 121 -10.78 14.99 -7.50
CA ASN A 121 -12.25 15.07 -7.58
C ASN A 121 -12.98 13.77 -7.18
N SER A 122 -12.30 12.90 -6.46
CA SER A 122 -12.84 11.67 -5.87
C SER A 122 -12.45 11.62 -4.40
N PHE A 123 -13.09 10.75 -3.62
CA PHE A 123 -12.58 10.43 -2.29
C PHE A 123 -12.85 8.99 -1.86
N ASN A 124 -11.89 8.42 -1.16
CA ASN A 124 -11.94 7.15 -0.46
C ASN A 124 -11.34 7.34 0.94
N ILE A 125 -12.10 7.99 1.83
CA ILE A 125 -11.62 8.40 3.15
C ILE A 125 -11.64 7.18 4.06
N GLU A 126 -10.46 6.60 4.30
CA GLU A 126 -10.26 5.57 5.31
C GLU A 126 -10.37 6.12 6.75
N LEU A 127 -10.67 5.25 7.72
CA LEU A 127 -10.71 5.56 9.16
C LEU A 127 -9.52 6.41 9.62
N PHE A 128 -8.31 6.14 9.12
CA PHE A 128 -7.09 6.78 9.59
C PHE A 128 -6.80 8.15 8.94
N ASN A 129 -7.64 8.61 8.00
CA ASN A 129 -7.29 9.73 7.10
C ASN A 129 -8.27 10.91 7.11
N GLU A 130 -9.32 10.88 7.93
CA GLU A 130 -10.42 11.87 7.83
C GLU A 130 -9.95 13.32 8.01
N ASN A 131 -9.24 13.60 9.11
CA ASN A 131 -8.82 14.96 9.49
C ASN A 131 -7.35 15.27 9.12
N SER A 132 -6.75 14.46 8.25
CA SER A 132 -5.35 14.64 7.85
C SER A 132 -5.23 15.64 6.67
N PRO A 133 -4.05 16.24 6.47
CA PRO A 133 -3.76 17.03 5.27
C PRO A 133 -3.46 16.17 4.03
N PHE A 134 -3.44 14.85 4.15
CA PHE A 134 -3.06 13.96 3.06
C PHE A 134 -4.15 13.87 1.98
N PRO A 135 -3.78 13.53 0.74
CA PRO A 135 -4.72 13.23 -0.33
C PRO A 135 -5.77 12.20 0.09
N LYS A 136 -6.99 12.38 -0.43
CA LYS A 136 -8.16 11.58 -0.06
C LYS A 136 -8.77 10.84 -1.24
N GLY A 137 -8.29 11.07 -2.46
CA GLY A 137 -8.82 10.46 -3.69
C GLY A 137 -8.75 8.93 -3.74
N LEU A 138 -9.37 8.35 -4.76
CA LEU A 138 -9.07 6.97 -5.15
C LEU A 138 -7.62 6.86 -5.57
N TYR A 139 -6.93 5.79 -5.19
CA TYR A 139 -5.49 5.69 -5.38
C TYR A 139 -5.05 4.31 -5.86
N ILE A 140 -3.87 4.27 -6.47
CA ILE A 140 -3.09 3.05 -6.63
C ILE A 140 -1.81 3.15 -5.79
N ASP A 141 -1.35 2.01 -5.30
CA ASP A 141 -0.15 1.90 -4.46
C ASP A 141 1.03 1.47 -5.32
N VAL A 142 2.13 2.20 -5.23
CA VAL A 142 3.37 1.89 -5.96
C VAL A 142 4.45 1.50 -4.96
N PHE A 143 4.83 0.22 -4.98
CA PHE A 143 5.86 -0.32 -4.10
C PHE A 143 7.24 -0.35 -4.78
N ALA A 144 8.26 0.02 -4.01
CA ALA A 144 9.64 -0.07 -4.46
C ALA A 144 10.22 -1.46 -4.18
N LEU A 145 10.80 -2.08 -5.21
CA LEU A 145 11.59 -3.28 -5.11
C LEU A 145 13.07 -2.90 -4.95
N ASP A 146 13.59 -3.10 -3.74
CA ASP A 146 14.90 -2.67 -3.29
C ASP A 146 15.90 -3.83 -3.22
N SER A 147 17.17 -3.55 -3.55
CA SER A 147 18.23 -4.53 -3.26
C SER A 147 18.52 -4.63 -1.77
N VAL A 148 18.52 -5.84 -1.25
CA VAL A 148 18.79 -6.11 0.17
C VAL A 148 20.19 -6.71 0.36
N PRO A 149 20.76 -6.68 1.59
CA PRO A 149 22.03 -7.33 1.87
C PRO A 149 22.03 -8.81 1.50
N LYS A 150 23.16 -9.34 1.00
CA LYS A 150 23.28 -10.76 0.61
C LYS A 150 23.18 -11.71 1.81
N TYR A 151 23.77 -11.33 2.93
CA TYR A 151 23.88 -12.18 4.11
C TYR A 151 22.64 -12.07 5.01
N LYS A 152 22.12 -13.22 5.46
CA LYS A 152 20.91 -13.30 6.29
C LYS A 152 21.00 -12.54 7.62
N ILE A 153 22.18 -12.51 8.25
CA ILE A 153 22.40 -11.74 9.49
C ILE A 153 22.27 -10.24 9.22
N ALA A 154 22.83 -9.76 8.10
CA ALA A 154 22.70 -8.36 7.72
C ALA A 154 21.26 -8.00 7.32
N GLN A 155 20.52 -8.92 6.67
CA GLN A 155 19.08 -8.77 6.43
C GLN A 155 18.31 -8.64 7.75
N ALA A 156 18.58 -9.53 8.73
CA ALA A 156 17.90 -9.51 10.02
C ALA A 156 18.13 -8.21 10.79
N ILE A 157 19.39 -7.74 10.87
CA ILE A 157 19.73 -6.47 11.55
C ILE A 157 19.07 -5.29 10.83
N LYS A 158 19.23 -5.21 9.50
CA LYS A 158 18.62 -4.12 8.72
C LYS A 158 17.09 -4.15 8.85
N GLY A 159 16.48 -5.33 8.78
CA GLY A 159 15.04 -5.49 8.91
C GLY A 159 14.51 -5.15 10.29
N PHE A 160 15.22 -5.49 11.37
CA PHE A 160 14.84 -5.06 12.71
C PHE A 160 14.82 -3.54 12.81
N ILE A 161 15.88 -2.86 12.37
CA ILE A 161 15.98 -1.40 12.41
C ILE A 161 14.89 -0.77 11.53
N ALA A 162 14.70 -1.27 10.30
CA ALA A 162 13.68 -0.76 9.39
C ALA A 162 12.27 -0.87 9.99
N ASN A 163 11.93 -2.04 10.55
CA ASN A 163 10.63 -2.27 11.18
C ASN A 163 10.44 -1.40 12.43
N VAL A 164 11.49 -1.11 13.20
CA VAL A 164 11.42 -0.17 14.34
C VAL A 164 11.14 1.25 13.85
N ILE A 165 11.86 1.73 12.83
CA ILE A 165 11.64 3.08 12.27
C ILE A 165 10.21 3.20 11.72
N GLN A 166 9.74 2.20 10.97
CA GLN A 166 8.37 2.17 10.44
C GLN A 166 7.32 2.09 11.55
N PHE A 167 7.56 1.29 12.58
CA PHE A 167 6.66 1.23 13.73
C PHE A 167 6.55 2.59 14.41
N VAL A 168 7.69 3.25 14.66
CA VAL A 168 7.71 4.59 15.25
C VAL A 168 7.02 5.60 14.34
N SER A 169 7.23 5.57 13.03
CA SER A 169 6.54 6.47 12.10
C SER A 169 5.02 6.31 12.22
N ILE A 170 4.52 5.08 12.23
CA ILE A 170 3.09 4.80 12.41
C ILE A 170 2.61 5.33 13.77
N MET A 171 3.34 5.13 14.87
CA MET A 171 2.94 5.66 16.18
C MET A 171 2.84 7.19 16.16
N VAL A 172 3.84 7.87 15.57
CA VAL A 172 3.88 9.33 15.47
C VAL A 172 2.74 9.85 14.59
N LEU A 173 2.38 9.13 13.51
CA LEU A 173 1.20 9.44 12.70
C LEU A 173 -0.07 9.51 13.55
N TYR A 174 -0.31 8.49 14.40
CA TYR A 174 -1.48 8.45 15.30
C TYR A 174 -1.54 9.62 16.29
N ALA A 175 -0.39 10.14 16.71
CA ALA A 175 -0.32 11.24 17.66
C ALA A 175 -0.45 12.62 17.00
N GLN A 176 0.21 12.83 15.86
CA GLN A 176 0.23 14.13 15.15
C GLN A 176 -1.02 14.35 14.28
N TYR A 177 -1.62 13.28 13.76
CA TYR A 177 -2.83 13.32 12.93
C TYR A 177 -3.95 12.44 13.51
N PRO A 178 -4.52 12.82 14.67
CA PRO A 178 -5.59 12.04 15.27
C PRO A 178 -6.84 12.05 14.38
N SER A 179 -7.41 10.86 14.16
CA SER A 179 -8.71 10.71 13.49
C SER A 179 -9.82 10.51 14.51
N GLU A 180 -10.88 11.32 14.41
CA GLU A 180 -12.08 11.22 15.23
C GLU A 180 -12.84 9.92 14.91
N SER A 181 -13.11 9.66 13.63
CA SER A 181 -13.78 8.42 13.18
C SER A 181 -13.09 7.16 13.71
N LEU A 182 -11.75 7.15 13.66
CA LEU A 182 -10.99 6.04 14.19
C LEU A 182 -11.10 5.90 15.70
N SER A 183 -11.01 7.02 16.43
CA SER A 183 -11.13 7.04 17.88
C SER A 183 -12.50 6.57 18.35
N GLU A 184 -13.56 6.95 17.65
CA GLU A 184 -14.92 6.47 17.87
C GLU A 184 -15.04 4.98 17.58
N PHE A 185 -14.62 4.54 16.38
CA PHE A 185 -14.70 3.15 15.95
C PHE A 185 -13.97 2.22 16.93
N VAL A 186 -12.69 2.48 17.24
CA VAL A 186 -11.93 1.63 18.17
C VAL A 186 -12.44 1.69 19.60
N SER A 187 -13.23 2.71 19.97
CA SER A 187 -13.83 2.80 21.31
C SER A 187 -15.00 1.84 21.52
N LEU A 188 -15.55 1.25 20.45
CA LEU A 188 -16.59 0.23 20.52
C LEU A 188 -16.06 -1.13 21.01
N ASP A 189 -14.74 -1.34 21.02
CA ASP A 189 -14.08 -2.51 21.58
C ASP A 189 -13.01 -2.11 22.60
N SER A 190 -13.11 -2.62 23.83
CA SER A 190 -12.21 -2.22 24.93
C SER A 190 -10.73 -2.59 24.68
N SER A 191 -10.47 -3.67 23.95
CA SER A 191 -9.11 -4.09 23.60
C SER A 191 -8.51 -3.18 22.54
N LEU A 192 -9.26 -2.88 21.47
CA LEU A 192 -8.85 -1.93 20.43
C LEU A 192 -8.63 -0.53 21.02
N LYS A 193 -9.56 -0.04 21.86
CA LYS A 193 -9.42 1.24 22.57
C LYS A 193 -8.11 1.30 23.34
N ARG A 194 -7.81 0.29 24.17
CA ARG A 194 -6.56 0.24 24.94
C ARG A 194 -5.33 0.25 24.04
N ARG A 195 -5.30 -0.56 22.97
CA ARG A 195 -4.18 -0.62 22.03
C ARG A 195 -3.97 0.73 21.33
N PHE A 196 -5.05 1.35 20.88
CA PHE A 196 -5.03 2.69 20.28
C PHE A 196 -4.45 3.74 21.23
N GLN A 197 -4.85 3.75 22.50
CA GLN A 197 -4.29 4.68 23.49
C GLN A 197 -2.78 4.45 23.72
N ILE A 198 -2.33 3.20 23.76
CA ILE A 198 -0.89 2.88 23.84
C ILE A 198 -0.15 3.43 22.61
N LYS A 199 -0.69 3.25 21.40
CA LYS A 199 -0.08 3.78 20.17
C LYS A 199 0.04 5.29 20.20
N LYS A 200 -1.02 6.01 20.63
CA LYS A 200 -0.99 7.46 20.79
C LYS A 200 0.04 7.90 21.83
N MET A 201 0.11 7.23 22.98
CA MET A 201 1.08 7.53 24.02
C MET A 201 2.52 7.38 23.51
N LEU A 202 2.83 6.26 22.84
CA LEU A 202 4.14 6.05 22.22
C LEU A 202 4.41 7.11 21.13
N GLY A 203 3.41 7.43 20.33
CA GLY A 203 3.46 8.48 19.32
C GLY A 203 3.80 9.85 19.91
N SER A 204 3.22 10.21 21.05
CA SER A 204 3.54 11.47 21.75
C SER A 204 4.99 11.52 22.26
N ILE A 205 5.55 10.38 22.68
CA ILE A 205 6.96 10.29 23.12
C ILE A 205 7.91 10.56 21.94
N PHE A 206 7.66 9.91 20.79
CA PHE A 206 8.51 10.06 19.60
C PHE A 206 8.14 11.27 18.73
N GLY A 207 6.99 11.89 19.00
CA GLY A 207 6.40 13.00 18.25
C GLY A 207 7.12 14.34 18.41
N ILE A 208 8.18 14.39 19.23
CA ILE A 208 9.15 15.50 19.26
C ILE A 208 9.80 15.67 17.87
N ILE A 209 9.97 14.56 17.14
CA ILE A 209 10.41 14.55 15.75
C ILE A 209 9.17 14.50 14.84
N PRO A 210 9.03 15.43 13.86
CA PRO A 210 7.91 15.42 12.92
C PRO A 210 7.76 14.08 12.17
N HIS A 211 6.52 13.65 11.94
CA HIS A 211 6.20 12.42 11.22
C HIS A 211 6.94 12.31 9.88
N ALA A 212 6.93 13.39 9.09
CA ALA A 212 7.65 13.49 7.81
C ALA A 212 9.09 12.99 7.87
N LYS A 213 9.83 13.29 8.96
CA LYS A 213 11.21 12.86 9.12
C LYS A 213 11.34 11.35 9.33
N TRP A 214 10.43 10.75 10.09
CA TRP A 214 10.42 9.30 10.32
C TRP A 214 10.14 8.51 9.04
N VAL A 215 9.14 8.94 8.27
CA VAL A 215 8.81 8.33 6.97
C VAL A 215 9.98 8.49 5.99
N TYR A 216 10.56 9.69 5.91
CA TYR A 216 11.72 9.95 5.07
C TYR A 216 12.94 9.10 5.49
N TRP A 217 13.25 9.01 6.79
CA TRP A 217 14.36 8.18 7.27
C TRP A 217 14.14 6.70 7.00
N PHE A 218 12.91 6.20 7.15
CA PHE A 218 12.59 4.82 6.79
C PHE A 218 12.89 4.57 5.30
N ASP A 219 12.35 5.39 4.40
CA ASP A 219 12.56 5.23 2.96
C ASP A 219 14.05 5.25 2.62
N ARG A 220 14.80 6.26 3.10
CA ARG A 220 16.24 6.37 2.85
C ARG A 220 17.05 5.22 3.41
N PHE A 221 16.62 4.64 4.53
CA PHE A 221 17.31 3.54 5.17
C PHE A 221 17.12 2.23 4.39
N VAL A 222 15.90 1.98 3.88
CA VAL A 222 15.61 0.76 3.12
C VAL A 222 16.09 0.86 1.67
N ALA A 223 16.01 2.04 1.06
CA ALA A 223 16.27 2.30 -0.35
C ALA A 223 17.64 1.80 -0.82
N SER A 224 17.64 1.13 -1.98
CA SER A 224 18.85 0.68 -2.66
C SER A 224 18.59 0.53 -4.17
N SER A 225 19.05 1.53 -4.93
CA SER A 225 18.99 1.55 -6.40
C SER A 225 20.09 0.73 -7.08
N LYS A 226 21.04 0.18 -6.30
CA LYS A 226 22.04 -0.74 -6.86
C LYS A 226 21.30 -1.94 -7.45
N ARG A 227 21.68 -2.39 -8.65
CA ARG A 227 21.16 -3.64 -9.23
C ARG A 227 21.78 -4.85 -8.54
N GLY A 228 21.41 -5.06 -7.28
CA GLY A 228 21.81 -6.17 -6.44
C GLY A 228 20.83 -7.33 -6.50
N ASN A 229 21.17 -8.36 -5.71
CA ASN A 229 20.41 -9.59 -5.52
C ASN A 229 20.80 -10.12 -4.11
N PRO A 230 19.85 -10.44 -3.21
CA PRO A 230 18.40 -10.50 -3.40
C PRO A 230 17.70 -9.15 -3.45
N LEU A 231 16.43 -9.19 -3.89
CA LEU A 231 15.51 -8.07 -3.92
C LEU A 231 14.43 -8.26 -2.84
N GLY A 232 13.93 -7.18 -2.27
CA GLY A 232 12.83 -7.20 -1.31
C GLY A 232 11.89 -6.01 -1.48
N ILE A 233 10.69 -6.14 -0.91
CA ILE A 233 9.68 -5.07 -0.86
C ILE A 233 9.58 -4.62 0.61
N PRO A 234 10.36 -3.61 1.06
CA PRO A 234 10.44 -3.27 2.47
C PRO A 234 9.13 -2.81 3.11
N THR A 235 8.25 -2.28 2.26
CA THR A 235 6.95 -1.71 2.59
C THR A 235 5.79 -2.65 2.31
N GLY A 236 6.08 -3.89 1.90
CA GLY A 236 5.07 -4.89 1.57
C GLY A 236 4.35 -5.44 2.80
N ARG A 237 3.37 -6.31 2.56
CA ARG A 237 2.48 -6.90 3.57
C ARG A 237 3.24 -7.60 4.70
N LYS A 238 4.43 -8.17 4.42
CA LYS A 238 5.23 -8.87 5.42
C LYS A 238 6.44 -8.06 5.94
N TYR A 239 6.42 -6.74 5.75
CA TYR A 239 7.48 -5.82 6.17
C TYR A 239 8.86 -6.20 5.59
N TYR A 240 9.94 -5.60 6.11
CA TYR A 240 11.27 -5.68 5.52
C TYR A 240 11.76 -7.09 5.16
N ASN A 241 11.59 -8.05 6.09
CA ASN A 241 12.18 -9.39 5.95
C ASN A 241 11.28 -10.38 5.19
N GLY A 242 10.03 -10.03 4.93
CA GLY A 242 9.01 -11.01 4.57
C GLY A 242 8.88 -11.29 3.08
N GLU A 243 9.42 -10.44 2.22
CA GLU A 243 9.26 -10.50 0.77
C GLU A 243 10.61 -10.42 0.05
N ILE A 244 11.63 -11.10 0.58
CA ILE A 244 12.99 -11.14 0.04
C ILE A 244 13.19 -12.37 -0.85
N PHE A 245 13.49 -12.15 -2.13
CA PHE A 245 13.71 -13.21 -3.12
C PHE A 245 14.90 -12.94 -4.02
N ASP A 246 15.34 -13.99 -4.72
CA ASP A 246 16.23 -13.81 -5.87
C ASP A 246 15.57 -12.92 -6.92
N ALA A 247 16.36 -12.10 -7.61
CA ALA A 247 15.88 -11.25 -8.70
C ALA A 247 15.12 -12.04 -9.78
N SER A 248 15.42 -13.32 -9.97
CA SER A 248 14.73 -14.22 -10.90
C SER A 248 13.26 -14.45 -10.58
N VAL A 249 12.82 -14.19 -9.34
CA VAL A 249 11.39 -14.28 -8.98
C VAL A 249 10.60 -13.15 -9.63
N TYR A 250 11.23 -11.99 -9.80
CA TYR A 250 10.59 -10.79 -10.33
C TYR A 250 10.88 -10.59 -11.82
N PHE A 251 12.09 -10.92 -12.30
CA PHE A 251 12.56 -10.57 -13.64
C PHE A 251 13.03 -11.78 -14.47
N PRO A 252 12.88 -11.72 -15.81
CA PRO A 252 12.09 -10.74 -16.56
C PRO A 252 10.58 -10.90 -16.26
N PRO A 253 9.80 -9.81 -16.23
CA PRO A 253 8.38 -9.90 -15.90
C PRO A 253 7.63 -10.79 -16.88
N LYS A 254 6.55 -11.40 -16.40
CA LYS A 254 5.66 -12.25 -17.21
C LYS A 254 4.38 -11.49 -17.54
N GLU A 255 3.87 -11.67 -18.76
CA GLU A 255 2.56 -11.15 -19.15
C GLU A 255 1.41 -11.95 -18.53
N ALA A 256 0.35 -11.26 -18.14
CA ALA A 256 -0.90 -11.83 -17.66
C ALA A 256 -2.10 -10.99 -18.13
N LEU A 257 -3.31 -11.56 -18.01
CA LEU A 257 -4.55 -10.85 -18.29
C LEU A 257 -5.12 -10.25 -16.99
N PHE A 258 -5.47 -8.97 -17.02
CA PHE A 258 -6.17 -8.29 -15.93
C PHE A 258 -7.21 -7.33 -16.52
N GLU A 259 -8.49 -7.55 -16.23
CA GLU A 259 -9.60 -6.72 -16.74
C GLU A 259 -9.61 -6.61 -18.28
N GLY A 260 -9.20 -7.67 -18.98
CA GLY A 260 -9.12 -7.71 -20.44
C GLY A 260 -7.85 -7.12 -21.04
N GLU A 261 -6.91 -6.62 -20.23
CA GLU A 261 -5.66 -6.00 -20.67
C GLU A 261 -4.45 -6.87 -20.36
N ILE A 262 -3.42 -6.76 -21.20
CA ILE A 262 -2.12 -7.38 -20.94
C ILE A 262 -1.39 -6.52 -19.92
N VAL A 263 -1.02 -7.13 -18.80
CA VAL A 263 -0.26 -6.51 -17.71
C VAL A 263 0.97 -7.34 -17.39
N TYR A 264 1.95 -6.73 -16.73
CA TYR A 264 3.11 -7.46 -16.23
C TYR A 264 2.94 -7.89 -14.78
N ILE A 265 3.42 -9.08 -14.46
CA ILE A 265 3.49 -9.69 -13.12
C ILE A 265 4.89 -10.28 -12.89
N PRO A 266 5.25 -10.70 -11.67
CA PRO A 266 6.50 -11.40 -11.40
C PRO A 266 6.72 -12.61 -12.31
N ALA A 267 7.98 -12.84 -12.69
CA ALA A 267 8.42 -13.99 -13.48
C ALA A 267 7.97 -15.33 -12.86
N ASP A 268 8.23 -15.49 -11.56
CA ASP A 268 7.82 -16.63 -10.74
C ASP A 268 6.73 -16.16 -9.75
N TYR A 269 5.57 -15.79 -10.32
CA TYR A 269 4.43 -15.35 -9.52
C TYR A 269 3.96 -16.41 -8.53
N ASP A 270 4.15 -17.70 -8.83
CA ASP A 270 3.70 -18.79 -7.96
C ASP A 270 4.47 -18.76 -6.63
N ARG A 271 5.80 -18.65 -6.70
CA ARG A 271 6.64 -18.50 -5.50
C ARG A 271 6.34 -17.21 -4.74
N TYR A 272 6.11 -16.11 -5.46
CA TYR A 272 5.76 -14.82 -4.86
C TYR A 272 4.42 -14.88 -4.11
N LEU A 273 3.36 -15.38 -4.75
CA LEU A 273 2.03 -15.48 -4.18
C LEU A 273 1.93 -16.54 -3.08
N THR A 274 2.62 -17.68 -3.23
CA THR A 274 2.71 -18.71 -2.18
C THR A 274 3.35 -18.15 -0.91
N ASN A 275 4.37 -17.29 -1.03
CA ASN A 275 4.94 -16.63 0.13
C ASN A 275 3.95 -15.69 0.81
N LEU A 276 3.14 -14.94 0.06
CA LEU A 276 2.20 -13.98 0.63
C LEU A 276 0.96 -14.63 1.24
N TYR A 277 0.34 -15.55 0.51
CA TYR A 277 -1.02 -16.05 0.78
C TYR A 277 -1.09 -17.56 1.01
N HIS A 278 0.03 -18.28 0.91
CA HIS A 278 0.09 -19.75 1.00
C HIS A 278 -0.74 -20.41 -0.11
N ASP A 279 -1.84 -21.11 0.22
CA ASP A 279 -2.74 -21.69 -0.79
C ASP A 279 -3.63 -20.59 -1.39
N TYR A 280 -3.04 -19.79 -2.27
CA TYR A 280 -3.66 -18.58 -2.82
C TYR A 280 -4.79 -18.87 -3.83
N MET A 281 -4.87 -20.11 -4.34
CA MET A 281 -5.94 -20.53 -5.24
C MET A 281 -7.21 -20.86 -4.46
N GLN A 282 -7.09 -21.29 -3.20
CA GLN A 282 -8.23 -21.44 -2.31
C GLN A 282 -8.82 -20.06 -1.93
N LEU A 283 -10.13 -19.91 -2.06
CA LEU A 283 -10.80 -18.68 -1.62
C LEU A 283 -10.79 -18.61 -0.09
N PRO A 284 -10.42 -17.47 0.51
CA PRO A 284 -10.56 -17.31 1.94
C PRO A 284 -12.05 -17.33 2.34
N PRO A 285 -12.37 -17.81 3.56
CA PRO A 285 -13.69 -17.65 4.17
C PRO A 285 -14.13 -16.18 4.15
N VAL A 286 -15.44 -15.93 4.09
CA VAL A 286 -15.99 -14.56 3.91
C VAL A 286 -15.51 -13.61 5.00
N GLU A 287 -15.38 -14.10 6.22
CA GLU A 287 -14.98 -13.37 7.42
C GLU A 287 -13.49 -13.00 7.43
N LYS A 288 -12.69 -13.60 6.54
CA LYS A 288 -11.27 -13.31 6.34
C LYS A 288 -11.00 -12.51 5.06
N ARG A 289 -12.05 -12.10 4.34
CA ARG A 289 -11.93 -11.25 3.15
C ARG A 289 -11.75 -9.82 3.60
N GLU A 290 -10.50 -9.37 3.58
CA GLU A 290 -10.11 -8.01 3.95
C GLU A 290 -10.68 -6.99 2.95
N ARG A 291 -11.01 -5.80 3.46
CA ARG A 291 -11.39 -4.59 2.72
C ARG A 291 -10.85 -3.39 3.49
N HIS A 292 -10.71 -2.25 2.84
CA HIS A 292 -10.37 -1.02 3.54
C HIS A 292 -11.55 -0.54 4.40
N PHE A 293 -11.24 0.03 5.57
CA PHE A 293 -12.24 0.59 6.47
C PHE A 293 -12.61 2.01 6.04
N ILE A 294 -13.53 2.11 5.09
CA ILE A 294 -13.94 3.36 4.44
C ILE A 294 -15.04 4.04 5.25
N VAL A 295 -14.88 5.35 5.49
CA VAL A 295 -15.87 6.20 6.17
C VAL A 295 -16.69 6.99 5.16
N LYS A 296 -16.05 7.54 4.12
CA LYS A 296 -16.71 8.35 3.08
C LYS A 296 -16.16 7.97 1.72
N PHE A 297 -17.05 7.81 0.75
CA PHE A 297 -16.71 7.44 -0.62
C PHE A 297 -17.39 8.35 -1.65
N GLN A 298 -16.66 8.72 -2.70
CA GLN A 298 -17.18 9.39 -3.88
C GLN A 298 -16.31 9.06 -5.08
N LEU A 299 -16.97 8.75 -6.19
CA LEU A 299 -16.33 8.56 -7.48
C LEU A 299 -15.77 9.89 -8.03
N PRO A 300 -14.86 9.83 -9.02
CA PRO A 300 -14.40 11.01 -9.73
C PRO A 300 -15.57 11.72 -10.42
N ASN A 301 -15.71 13.02 -10.16
CA ASN A 301 -16.63 13.89 -10.87
C ASN A 301 -15.82 14.68 -11.92
N ASP A 302 -15.48 14.03 -13.03
CA ASP A 302 -14.69 14.60 -14.12
C ASP A 302 -15.56 14.95 -15.33
#